data_AF-A0A2G2G8W1-F1
#
_entry.id   AF-A0A2G2G8W1-F1
#
_cell.length_a   1.000
_cell.length_b   1.000
_cell.length_c   1.000
_cell.angle_alpha   90.00
_cell.angle_beta   90.00
_cell.angle_gamma   90.00
#
_symmetry.space_group_name_H-M   'P 1'
#
loop_
_entity.id
_entity.type
_entity.pdbx_description
1 polymer ?
#
loop_
_entity_poly.entity_id
_entity_poly.type
_entity_poly.pdbx_seq_one_letter_code
_entity_poly.pdbx_strand_id
1 'polypeptide(L)'
;MSIYAYPFYGFLLWVLYYVVKGYLQEDKPSQPNDKAFTKKQDAFKVIDIPEGYEVYEDDDFFIQGVTYRMDACVKWATGENLELSFKREPNNKHDDNAIAIYGKSSTGKRRLGYVAAEIADELVYKELDDKIKPRLLSVEIKEAPFINYEILVESKAYALVED
;
A
#
# COMPACT_ATOMS: atom_id res chain seq x y z
N MET A 1 -5.87 -41.92 -64.86
CA MET A 1 -5.93 -42.07 -63.39
C MET A 1 -4.83 -41.19 -62.80
N SER A 2 -5.20 -40.06 -62.22
CA SER A 2 -4.25 -39.10 -61.64
C SER A 2 -4.31 -39.21 -60.12
N ILE A 3 -3.21 -39.61 -59.51
CA ILE A 3 -3.05 -39.72 -58.05
C ILE A 3 -2.50 -38.36 -57.60
N TYR A 4 -3.36 -37.51 -57.03
CA TYR A 4 -2.92 -36.28 -56.37
C TYR A 4 -2.43 -36.61 -54.97
N ALA A 5 -1.12 -36.74 -54.82
CA ALA A 5 -0.45 -36.69 -53.52
C ALA A 5 -0.24 -35.21 -53.15
N TYR A 6 -0.88 -34.76 -52.06
CA TYR A 6 -0.62 -33.45 -51.44
C TYR A 6 0.31 -33.65 -50.23
N PRO A 7 1.65 -33.55 -50.38
CA PRO A 7 2.58 -33.70 -49.25
C PRO A 7 2.66 -32.47 -48.33
N PHE A 8 1.98 -31.37 -48.65
CA PHE A 8 2.19 -30.08 -47.94
C PHE A 8 1.32 -29.88 -46.69
N TYR A 9 0.24 -30.63 -46.50
CA TYR A 9 -0.63 -30.46 -45.32
C TYR A 9 0.00 -31.00 -44.02
N GLY A 10 0.88 -31.98 -44.11
CA GLY A 10 1.54 -32.56 -42.94
C GLY A 10 2.50 -31.58 -42.25
N PHE A 11 3.24 -30.79 -43.03
CA PHE A 11 4.20 -29.83 -42.48
C PHE A 11 3.50 -28.65 -41.80
N LEU A 12 2.40 -28.16 -42.40
CA LEU A 12 1.65 -27.04 -41.81
C LEU A 12 0.99 -27.45 -40.49
N LEU A 13 0.42 -28.66 -40.41
CA LEU A 13 -0.14 -29.20 -39.17
C LEU A 13 0.94 -29.49 -38.12
N TRP A 14 2.14 -29.92 -38.53
CA TRP A 14 3.27 -30.13 -37.63
C TRP A 14 3.76 -28.80 -37.04
N VAL A 15 3.94 -27.76 -37.85
CA VAL A 15 4.31 -26.42 -37.35
C VAL A 15 3.22 -25.86 -36.44
N LEU A 16 1.94 -26.00 -36.81
CA LEU A 16 0.83 -25.53 -35.97
C LEU A 16 0.79 -26.28 -34.62
N TYR A 17 1.05 -27.60 -34.62
CA TYR A 17 1.13 -28.40 -33.41
C TYR A 17 2.25 -27.93 -32.48
N TYR A 18 3.44 -27.61 -32.99
CA TYR A 18 4.54 -27.11 -32.17
C TYR A 18 4.36 -25.66 -31.71
N VAL A 19 3.74 -24.80 -32.53
CA VAL A 19 3.38 -23.42 -32.13
C VAL A 19 2.33 -23.46 -31.02
N VAL A 20 1.28 -24.27 -31.16
CA VAL A 20 0.24 -24.43 -30.13
C VAL A 20 0.82 -25.07 -28.86
N LYS A 21 1.73 -26.06 -28.97
CA LYS A 21 2.44 -26.60 -27.80
C LYS A 21 3.35 -25.60 -27.11
N GLY A 22 3.96 -24.67 -27.86
CA GLY A 22 4.76 -23.58 -27.30
C GLY A 22 3.91 -22.58 -26.51
N TYR A 23 2.67 -22.32 -26.95
CA TYR A 23 1.72 -21.46 -26.24
C TYR A 23 0.99 -22.14 -25.08
N LEU A 24 0.92 -23.47 -25.07
CA LEU A 24 0.33 -24.28 -23.98
C LEU A 24 1.38 -24.77 -22.96
N GLN A 25 2.59 -24.22 -22.98
CA GLN A 25 3.33 -24.10 -21.73
C GLN A 25 2.61 -23.02 -20.93
N GLU A 26 1.59 -23.44 -20.18
CA GLU A 26 1.23 -22.75 -18.95
C GLU A 26 2.57 -22.52 -18.24
N ASP A 27 2.98 -21.26 -18.18
CA ASP A 27 3.92 -20.80 -17.17
C ASP A 27 3.29 -21.22 -15.85
N LYS A 28 3.61 -22.44 -15.40
CA LYS A 28 3.47 -22.80 -13.99
C LYS A 28 4.16 -21.64 -13.31
N PRO A 29 3.45 -20.83 -12.49
CA PRO A 29 4.09 -19.71 -11.82
C PRO A 29 5.32 -20.31 -11.16
N SER A 30 6.50 -19.88 -11.63
CA SER A 30 7.76 -20.27 -11.03
C SER A 30 7.54 -20.01 -9.56
N GLN A 31 7.60 -21.07 -8.73
CA GLN A 31 7.35 -20.91 -7.30
C GLN A 31 8.13 -19.67 -6.88
N PRO A 32 7.45 -18.61 -6.38
CA PRO A 32 8.11 -17.38 -6.05
C PRO A 32 9.26 -17.77 -5.14
N ASN A 33 10.47 -17.48 -5.60
CA ASN A 33 11.69 -17.79 -4.89
C ASN A 33 11.46 -17.29 -3.45
N ASP A 34 11.30 -18.21 -2.49
CA ASP A 34 10.84 -18.01 -1.09
C ASP A 34 11.84 -17.20 -0.25
N LYS A 35 12.52 -16.26 -0.88
CA LYS A 35 13.20 -15.14 -0.25
C LYS A 35 12.32 -13.90 -0.38
N ALA A 36 11.02 -14.04 -0.05
CA ALA A 36 10.34 -12.92 0.55
C ALA A 36 11.24 -12.48 1.71
N PHE A 37 11.84 -11.31 1.60
CA PHE A 37 12.47 -10.66 2.74
C PHE A 37 11.33 -10.25 3.68
N THR A 38 10.72 -11.24 4.33
CA THR A 38 9.98 -11.05 5.56
C THR A 38 11.04 -10.69 6.58
N LYS A 39 11.52 -9.45 6.51
CA LYS A 39 11.98 -8.75 7.69
C LYS A 39 10.71 -8.61 8.54
N LYS A 40 10.31 -9.70 9.19
CA LYS A 40 9.62 -9.60 10.47
C LYS A 40 10.64 -8.84 11.31
N GLN A 41 10.54 -7.51 11.33
CA GLN A 41 11.19 -6.77 12.38
C GLN A 41 10.56 -7.33 13.65
N ASP A 42 11.32 -8.19 14.32
CA ASP A 42 10.94 -8.84 15.56
C ASP A 42 10.38 -7.78 16.49
N ALA A 43 9.10 -7.94 16.82
CA ALA A 43 8.31 -7.05 17.67
C ALA A 43 8.47 -5.56 17.30
N PHE A 44 7.70 -5.09 16.30
CA PHE A 44 7.29 -3.69 16.32
C PHE A 44 6.67 -3.47 17.70
N LYS A 45 7.36 -2.74 18.60
CA LYS A 45 6.79 -2.39 19.89
C LYS A 45 5.64 -1.46 19.53
N VAL A 46 4.44 -2.03 19.49
CA VAL A 46 3.20 -1.28 19.30
C VAL A 46 3.30 -0.12 20.29
N ILE A 47 3.40 1.09 19.75
CA ILE A 47 3.61 2.29 20.56
C ILE A 47 2.35 2.42 21.41
N ASP A 48 2.48 2.53 22.72
CA ASP A 48 1.30 2.72 23.58
C ASP A 48 0.54 3.98 23.14
N ILE A 49 -0.79 3.95 23.24
CA ILE A 49 -1.61 5.11 22.92
C ILE A 49 -1.21 6.22 23.92
N PRO A 50 -0.76 7.40 23.45
CA PRO A 50 -0.36 8.48 24.35
C PRO A 50 -1.54 8.96 25.20
N GLU A 51 -1.25 9.42 26.41
CA GLU A 51 -2.27 9.99 27.29
C GLU A 51 -2.99 11.17 26.60
N GLY A 52 -4.33 11.17 26.67
CA GLY A 52 -5.18 12.17 26.04
C GLY A 52 -5.50 11.93 24.57
N TYR A 53 -5.14 10.76 24.03
CA TYR A 53 -5.54 10.31 22.70
C TYR A 53 -6.37 9.02 22.76
N GLU A 54 -7.23 8.83 21.77
CA GLU A 54 -7.95 7.60 21.50
C GLU A 54 -7.93 7.27 20.00
N VAL A 55 -8.33 6.05 19.64
CA VAL A 55 -8.37 5.63 18.23
C VAL A 55 -9.65 6.20 17.59
N TYR A 56 -9.51 6.86 16.44
CA TYR A 56 -10.61 7.52 15.72
C TYR A 56 -11.74 6.55 15.35
N GLU A 57 -11.40 5.31 15.00
CA GLU A 57 -12.29 4.18 14.70
C GLU A 57 -11.50 2.88 14.91
N ASP A 58 -12.13 1.76 15.27
CA ASP A 58 -11.45 0.47 15.54
C ASP A 58 -11.13 -0.32 14.24
N ASP A 59 -10.77 0.41 13.18
CA ASP A 59 -10.49 -0.14 11.85
C ASP A 59 -9.03 0.12 11.42
N ASP A 60 -8.46 -0.86 10.70
CA ASP A 60 -7.12 -0.75 10.10
C ASP A 60 -7.15 0.18 8.87
N PHE A 61 -6.36 1.25 8.90
CA PHE A 61 -6.24 2.16 7.74
C PHE A 61 -5.06 1.81 6.83
N PHE A 62 -5.28 2.02 5.53
CA PHE A 62 -4.26 1.88 4.49
C PHE A 62 -3.92 3.22 3.86
N ILE A 63 -2.62 3.42 3.60
CA ILE A 63 -2.13 4.62 2.92
C ILE A 63 -2.58 4.60 1.46
N GLN A 64 -3.31 5.63 1.03
CA GLN A 64 -3.72 5.78 -0.36
C GLN A 64 -2.60 6.33 -1.24
N GLY A 65 -2.52 5.84 -2.47
CA GLY A 65 -1.55 6.30 -3.47
C GLY A 65 -0.12 5.77 -3.29
N VAL A 66 0.08 4.70 -2.50
CA VAL A 66 1.37 4.03 -2.33
C VAL A 66 1.97 3.60 -3.67
N THR A 67 1.15 3.15 -4.62
CA THR A 67 1.59 2.72 -5.96
C THR A 67 2.33 3.83 -6.73
N TYR A 68 1.88 5.08 -6.60
CA TYR A 68 2.54 6.25 -7.21
C TYR A 68 3.83 6.66 -6.48
N ARG A 69 4.11 6.07 -5.31
CA ARG A 69 5.21 6.42 -4.41
C ARG A 69 6.00 5.21 -3.94
N MET A 70 5.97 4.13 -4.72
CA MET A 70 6.55 2.83 -4.37
C MET A 70 8.00 2.95 -3.86
N ASP A 71 8.87 3.62 -4.61
CA ASP A 71 10.26 3.83 -4.23
C ASP A 71 10.43 4.56 -2.88
N ALA A 72 9.56 5.54 -2.61
CA ALA A 72 9.61 6.30 -1.38
C ALA A 72 9.17 5.44 -0.19
N CYS A 73 8.10 4.64 -0.38
CA CYS A 73 7.59 3.72 0.61
C CYS A 73 8.59 2.61 0.92
N VAL A 74 9.20 1.99 -0.10
CA VAL A 74 10.25 0.96 0.10
C VAL A 74 11.45 1.55 0.84
N LYS A 75 11.99 2.69 0.40
CA LYS A 75 13.13 3.34 1.08
C LYS A 75 12.84 3.70 2.54
N TRP A 76 11.60 4.08 2.83
CA TRP A 76 11.17 4.34 4.20
C TRP A 76 11.06 3.04 5.00
N ALA A 77 10.32 2.05 4.49
CA ALA A 77 10.06 0.76 5.13
C ALA A 77 11.34 -0.06 5.41
N THR A 78 12.38 0.06 4.58
CA THR A 78 13.67 -0.60 4.81
C THR A 78 14.55 0.11 5.84
N GLY A 79 14.18 1.32 6.26
CA GLY A 79 14.92 2.11 7.24
C GLY A 79 14.76 1.65 8.68
N GLU A 80 15.32 2.43 9.60
CA GLU A 80 15.19 2.25 11.06
C GLU A 80 14.43 3.42 11.67
N ASN A 81 13.91 3.26 12.89
CA ASN A 81 13.15 4.27 13.64
C ASN A 81 12.00 4.85 12.81
N LEU A 82 11.10 3.97 12.38
CA LEU A 82 9.98 4.32 11.52
C LEU A 82 8.95 5.14 12.30
N GLU A 83 8.69 6.36 11.83
CA GLU A 83 7.68 7.27 12.36
C GLU A 83 6.76 7.72 11.24
N LEU A 84 5.49 7.95 11.55
CA LEU A 84 4.52 8.57 10.66
C LEU A 84 4.17 9.98 11.16
N SER A 85 3.73 10.84 10.24
CA SER A 85 3.20 12.17 10.54
C SER A 85 2.18 12.58 9.50
N PHE A 86 1.14 13.29 9.91
CA PHE A 86 0.16 13.90 9.01
C PHE A 86 0.52 15.34 8.67
N LYS A 87 0.06 15.78 7.50
CA LYS A 87 0.13 17.17 7.08
C LYS A 87 -1.08 17.49 6.19
N ARG A 88 -1.90 18.44 6.62
CA ARG A 88 -3.00 18.98 5.83
C ARG A 88 -2.51 19.71 4.58
N GLU A 89 -3.16 19.48 3.44
CA GLU A 89 -2.90 20.15 2.16
C GLU A 89 -4.18 20.86 1.64
N PRO A 90 -4.58 22.02 2.22
CA PRO A 90 -5.88 22.67 1.91
C PRO A 90 -5.99 23.31 0.52
N ASN A 91 -4.91 23.30 -0.26
CA ASN A 91 -4.86 23.81 -1.63
C ASN A 91 -4.45 22.69 -2.61
N ASN A 92 -4.78 21.44 -2.29
CA ASN A 92 -4.48 20.32 -3.15
C ASN A 92 -5.45 20.32 -4.34
N LYS A 93 -4.89 20.36 -5.55
CA LYS A 93 -5.64 20.50 -6.81
C LYS A 93 -6.76 19.47 -7.05
N HIS A 94 -6.76 18.35 -6.34
CA HIS A 94 -7.71 17.26 -6.53
C HIS A 94 -8.72 17.14 -5.40
N ASP A 95 -8.35 17.55 -4.20
CA ASP A 95 -9.12 17.37 -2.98
C ASP A 95 -8.68 18.40 -1.96
N ASP A 96 -9.51 19.41 -1.73
CA ASP A 96 -9.21 20.46 -0.77
C ASP A 96 -9.13 19.90 0.65
N ASN A 97 -9.64 18.71 0.96
CA ASN A 97 -9.60 18.03 2.26
C ASN A 97 -8.41 17.09 2.45
N ALA A 98 -7.51 16.99 1.46
CA ALA A 98 -6.40 16.06 1.49
C ALA A 98 -5.51 16.19 2.75
N ILE A 99 -5.24 15.03 3.38
CA ILE A 99 -4.29 14.86 4.49
C ILE A 99 -3.15 13.95 4.02
N ALA A 100 -1.96 14.52 3.83
CA ALA A 100 -0.79 13.80 3.37
C ALA A 100 -0.11 13.03 4.51
N ILE A 101 0.33 11.80 4.22
CA ILE A 101 1.06 10.95 5.16
C ILE A 101 2.55 11.00 4.82
N TYR A 102 3.36 11.40 5.80
CA TYR A 102 4.81 11.44 5.72
C TYR A 102 5.44 10.43 6.66
N GLY A 103 6.32 9.61 6.11
CA GLY A 103 7.19 8.70 6.86
C GLY A 103 8.53 9.34 7.13
N LYS A 104 9.02 9.22 8.36
CA LYS A 104 10.39 9.52 8.75
C LYS A 104 11.08 8.22 9.15
N SER A 105 12.32 8.05 8.72
CA SER A 105 13.19 6.95 9.13
C SER A 105 14.64 7.45 9.18
N SER A 106 15.57 6.58 9.55
CA SER A 106 17.02 6.86 9.52
C SER A 106 17.52 7.35 8.16
N THR A 107 16.82 7.02 7.07
CA THR A 107 17.18 7.43 5.70
C THR A 107 16.54 8.76 5.28
N GLY A 108 15.76 9.40 6.14
CA GLY A 108 15.15 10.72 5.92
C GLY A 108 13.61 10.72 5.96
N LYS A 109 13.03 11.89 5.67
CA LYS A 109 11.58 12.11 5.61
C LYS A 109 11.06 12.03 4.17
N ARG A 110 9.97 11.31 3.93
CA ARG A 110 9.35 11.09 2.61
C ARG A 110 7.83 11.14 2.70
N ARG A 111 7.17 11.62 1.65
CA ARG A 111 5.72 11.47 1.50
C ARG A 111 5.42 10.05 1.03
N LEU A 112 4.58 9.34 1.78
CA LEU A 112 4.20 7.95 1.49
C LEU A 112 2.90 7.89 0.70
N GLY A 113 1.97 8.79 1.00
CA GLY A 113 0.66 8.83 0.34
C GLY A 113 -0.29 9.78 1.05
N TYR A 114 -1.56 9.39 1.11
CA TYR A 114 -2.65 10.16 1.70
C TYR A 114 -3.53 9.28 2.59
N VAL A 115 -4.25 9.91 3.51
CA VAL A 115 -5.44 9.32 4.14
C VAL A 115 -6.51 9.11 3.06
N ALA A 116 -7.40 8.13 3.24
CA ALA A 116 -8.55 7.95 2.35
C ALA A 116 -9.37 9.24 2.28
N ALA A 117 -9.92 9.56 1.10
CA ALA A 117 -10.56 10.85 0.85
C ALA A 117 -11.79 11.03 1.75
N GLU A 118 -12.57 9.96 1.95
CA GLU A 118 -13.76 9.93 2.79
C GLU A 118 -13.42 10.21 4.25
N ILE A 119 -12.35 9.59 4.75
CA ILE A 119 -11.87 9.78 6.13
C ILE A 119 -11.26 11.19 6.30
N ALA A 120 -10.53 11.67 5.31
CA ALA A 120 -9.96 13.01 5.33
C ALA A 120 -11.06 14.10 5.30
N ASP A 121 -12.09 13.92 4.49
CA ASP A 121 -13.28 14.78 4.43
C ASP A 121 -13.95 14.87 5.80
N GLU A 122 -14.20 13.72 6.43
CA GLU A 122 -14.83 13.65 7.74
C GLU A 122 -13.99 14.31 8.84
N LEU A 123 -12.69 14.02 8.90
CA LEU A 123 -11.76 14.61 9.87
C LEU A 123 -11.69 16.13 9.76
N VAL A 124 -11.72 16.67 8.54
CA VAL A 124 -11.70 18.11 8.30
C VAL A 124 -13.05 18.73 8.62
N TYR A 125 -14.16 18.10 8.21
CA TYR A 125 -15.52 18.55 8.51
C TYR A 125 -15.76 18.67 10.03
N LYS A 126 -15.21 17.73 10.80
CA LYS A 126 -15.27 17.71 12.27
C LYS A 126 -14.24 18.63 12.96
N GLU A 127 -13.44 19.38 12.20
CA GLU A 127 -12.35 20.23 12.71
C GLU A 127 -11.35 19.46 13.62
N LEU A 128 -11.00 18.24 13.19
CA LEU A 128 -10.07 17.35 13.88
C LEU A 128 -8.69 17.25 13.20
N ASP A 129 -8.51 17.83 12.02
CA ASP A 129 -7.30 17.63 11.19
C ASP A 129 -5.99 18.13 11.83
N ASP A 130 -6.07 19.03 12.81
CA ASP A 130 -4.96 19.50 13.63
C ASP A 130 -4.80 18.76 14.98
N LYS A 131 -5.76 17.89 15.33
CA LYS A 131 -5.84 17.13 16.59
C LYS A 131 -5.62 15.63 16.40
N ILE A 132 -5.14 15.23 15.23
CA ILE A 132 -4.87 13.83 14.88
C ILE A 132 -3.38 13.50 14.80
N LYS A 133 -3.05 12.24 15.09
CA LYS A 133 -1.70 11.67 14.94
C LYS A 133 -1.77 10.27 14.34
N PRO A 134 -0.90 9.91 13.39
CA PRO A 134 -0.80 8.54 12.95
C PRO A 134 -0.05 7.69 13.99
N ARG A 135 -0.57 6.49 14.24
CA ARG A 135 0.14 5.44 14.98
C ARG A 135 0.45 4.30 14.03
N LEU A 136 1.75 4.03 13.86
CA LEU A 136 2.19 2.95 13.00
C LEU A 136 1.99 1.60 13.70
N LEU A 137 1.22 0.71 13.08
CA LEU A 137 0.94 -0.62 13.61
C LEU A 137 1.92 -1.66 13.06
N SER A 138 2.01 -1.76 11.73
CA SER A 138 2.85 -2.75 11.08
C SER A 138 3.32 -2.26 9.71
N VAL A 139 4.45 -2.82 9.27
CA VAL A 139 4.99 -2.64 7.93
C VAL A 139 5.38 -4.02 7.40
N GLU A 140 4.78 -4.43 6.29
CA GLU A 140 5.14 -5.65 5.58
C GLU A 140 5.74 -5.30 4.21
N ILE A 141 6.91 -5.86 3.90
CA ILE A 141 7.52 -5.72 2.57
C ILE A 141 7.39 -7.06 1.85
N LYS A 142 6.48 -7.14 0.88
CA LYS A 142 6.36 -8.28 -0.05
C LYS A 142 6.75 -7.79 -1.45
N GLU A 143 5.82 -7.85 -2.40
CA GLU A 143 5.97 -7.23 -3.72
C GLU A 143 5.77 -5.70 -3.67
N ALA A 144 4.93 -5.24 -2.74
CA ALA A 144 4.70 -3.85 -2.40
C ALA A 144 4.75 -3.67 -0.87
N PRO A 145 5.14 -2.50 -0.35
CA PRO A 145 5.09 -2.20 1.06
C PRO A 145 3.62 -2.02 1.48
N PHE A 146 3.19 -2.84 2.41
CA PHE A 146 1.91 -2.74 3.09
C PHE A 146 2.14 -2.04 4.44
N ILE A 147 1.47 -0.91 4.65
CA ILE A 147 1.71 -0.04 5.80
C ILE A 147 0.38 0.16 6.51
N ASN A 148 0.23 -0.46 7.67
CA ASN A 148 -0.98 -0.37 8.49
C ASN A 148 -0.78 0.68 9.56
N TYR A 149 -1.77 1.53 9.73
CA TYR A 149 -1.74 2.57 10.74
C TYR A 149 -3.13 2.81 11.31
N GLU A 150 -3.15 3.39 12.49
CA GLU A 150 -4.33 3.94 13.14
C GLU A 150 -4.26 5.47 13.13
N ILE A 151 -5.43 6.10 13.17
CA ILE A 151 -5.55 7.53 13.43
C ILE A 151 -5.88 7.68 14.91
N LEU A 152 -5.00 8.37 15.63
CA LEU A 152 -5.25 8.77 17.00
C LEU A 152 -5.84 10.18 17.01
N VAL A 153 -6.89 10.43 17.77
CA VAL A 153 -7.51 11.75 17.96
C VAL A 153 -7.39 12.15 19.43
N GLU A 154 -7.24 13.44 19.69
CA GLU A 154 -7.30 13.96 21.06
C GLU A 154 -8.68 13.70 21.67
N SER A 155 -8.74 12.99 22.80
CA SER A 155 -10.00 12.52 23.39
C SER A 155 -10.96 13.66 23.76
N LYS A 156 -10.41 14.83 24.13
CA LYS A 156 -11.21 16.02 24.43
C LYS A 156 -11.91 16.59 23.20
N ALA A 157 -11.31 16.42 22.02
CA ALA A 157 -11.84 16.92 20.77
C ALA A 157 -12.89 15.98 20.20
N TYR A 158 -12.62 14.67 20.27
CA TYR A 158 -13.52 13.65 19.76
C TYR A 158 -14.85 13.61 20.52
N ALA A 159 -14.83 13.75 21.85
CA ALA A 159 -16.05 13.83 22.67
C ALA A 159 -16.99 15.00 22.30
N LEU A 160 -16.48 16.08 21.70
CA LEU A 160 -17.30 17.24 21.29
C LEU A 160 -18.05 16.99 19.98
N VAL A 161 -17.73 15.92 19.27
CA VAL A 161 -18.25 15.62 17.94
C VAL A 161 -19.32 14.51 17.99
N GLU A 162 -19.33 13.69 19.05
CA GLU A 162 -20.33 12.64 19.25
C GLU A 162 -21.64 13.13 19.91
N ASP A 163 -21.66 14.37 20.42
CA ASP A 163 -22.84 15.04 21.02
C ASP A 163 -23.71 15.78 19.98
#